data_AF-A0A9E2AEH8-F1
#
_entry.id   AF-A0A9E2AEH8-F1
#
_cell.length_a   1.000
_cell.length_b   1.000
_cell.length_c   1.000
_cell.angle_alpha   90.00
_cell.angle_beta   90.00
_cell.angle_gamma   90.00
#
_symmetry.space_group_name_H-M   'P 1'
#
loop_
_entity.id
_entity.type
_entity.pdbx_description
1 polymer ?
#
loop_
_entity_poly.entity_id
_entity_poly.type
_entity_poly.pdbx_seq_one_letter_code
_entity_poly.pdbx_strand_id
1 'polypeptide(L)'
;DVLNTNDIDRAEEVAVGVFRNIRGLKLAQDNDFEIFKSDGLQEIIRDNTSMLRFGTVAIAGITLLGAAIGLMNIMLVSVTERTREIGVCKALGATQKNILIQFLTEAVVICQLGGLMGIVLGILAGNLISILTEGAFIIPWAWILLGITVCMIVGLLSGLYPALRAAKLDPIEALRYE
;
A
#
# COMPACT_ATOMS: atom_id res chain seq x y z
N ASP A 1 -26.10 -29.23 28.54
CA ASP A 1 -26.37 -27.88 28.02
C ASP A 1 -25.13 -26.99 27.96
N VAL A 2 -24.18 -27.28 27.07
CA VAL A 2 -23.02 -26.37 26.79
C VAL A 2 -22.81 -26.24 25.27
N LEU A 3 -23.90 -26.11 24.52
CA LEU A 3 -23.89 -26.02 23.05
C LEU A 3 -23.97 -24.57 22.53
N ASN A 4 -23.46 -23.60 23.30
CA ASN A 4 -23.53 -22.18 22.95
C ASN A 4 -22.14 -21.53 22.97
N THR A 5 -21.79 -20.78 21.93
CA THR A 5 -20.46 -20.18 21.73
C THR A 5 -20.10 -19.15 22.82
N ASN A 6 -21.08 -18.65 23.55
CA ASN A 6 -20.90 -17.70 24.67
C ASN A 6 -20.55 -18.38 26.02
N ASP A 7 -20.53 -19.71 26.09
CA ASP A 7 -20.21 -20.45 27.33
C ASP A 7 -18.80 -21.07 27.31
N ILE A 8 -17.97 -20.77 26.30
CA ILE A 8 -16.60 -21.29 26.19
C ILE A 8 -15.74 -20.84 27.38
N ASP A 9 -15.83 -19.57 27.78
CA ASP A 9 -15.09 -19.05 28.94
C ASP A 9 -15.55 -19.68 30.25
N ARG A 10 -16.85 -19.96 30.40
CA ARG A 10 -17.39 -20.65 31.58
C ARG A 10 -17.00 -22.13 31.59
N ALA A 11 -16.96 -22.76 30.42
CA ALA A 11 -16.49 -24.13 30.27
C ALA A 11 -14.99 -24.24 30.56
N GLU A 12 -14.19 -23.23 30.20
CA GLU A 12 -12.79 -23.10 30.56
C GLU A 12 -12.63 -22.99 32.09
N GLU A 13 -13.34 -22.08 32.75
CA GLU A 13 -13.28 -21.93 34.22
C GLU A 13 -13.63 -23.23 34.95
N VAL A 14 -14.67 -23.93 34.50
CA VAL A 14 -15.07 -25.24 35.07
C VAL A 14 -14.01 -26.30 34.81
N ALA A 15 -13.44 -26.35 33.60
CA ALA A 15 -12.38 -27.28 33.25
C ALA A 15 -11.11 -27.04 34.09
N VAL A 16 -10.70 -25.77 34.27
CA VAL A 16 -9.60 -25.39 35.17
C VAL A 16 -9.87 -25.87 36.58
N GLY A 17 -11.07 -25.61 37.11
CA GLY A 17 -11.45 -26.00 38.46
C GLY A 17 -11.37 -27.51 38.69
N VAL A 18 -11.86 -28.31 37.74
CA VAL A 18 -11.80 -29.77 37.79
C VAL A 18 -10.36 -30.27 37.67
N PHE A 19 -9.57 -29.73 36.74
CA PHE A 19 -8.17 -30.14 36.55
C PHE A 19 -7.27 -29.80 37.74
N ARG A 20 -7.43 -28.60 38.35
CA ARG A 20 -6.69 -28.22 39.56
C ARG A 20 -6.98 -29.16 40.73
N ASN A 21 -8.23 -29.61 40.85
CA ASN A 21 -8.63 -30.58 41.88
C ASN A 21 -7.99 -31.96 41.64
N ILE A 22 -8.00 -32.45 40.40
CA ILE A 22 -7.35 -33.73 40.03
C ILE A 22 -5.83 -33.67 40.26
N ARG A 23 -5.21 -32.52 39.97
CA ARG A 23 -3.76 -32.28 40.14
C ARG A 23 -3.35 -31.95 41.59
N GLY A 24 -4.30 -31.70 42.48
CA GLY A 24 -4.04 -31.34 43.88
C GLY A 24 -3.37 -29.97 44.06
N LEU A 25 -3.55 -29.04 43.11
CA LEU A 25 -2.93 -27.71 43.15
C LEU A 25 -3.60 -26.83 44.22
N LYS A 26 -2.79 -26.21 45.09
CA LYS A 26 -3.28 -25.27 46.12
C LYS A 26 -3.78 -23.98 45.47
N LEU A 27 -4.69 -23.27 46.11
CA LEU A 27 -5.28 -22.00 45.61
C LEU A 27 -4.23 -20.92 45.25
N ALA A 28 -3.06 -20.94 45.90
CA ALA A 28 -1.97 -19.99 45.68
C ALA A 28 -0.88 -20.46 44.69
N GLN A 29 -1.01 -21.67 44.11
CA GLN A 29 -0.08 -22.19 43.10
C GLN A 29 -0.59 -21.88 41.69
N ASP A 30 0.32 -21.48 40.81
CA ASP A 30 0.03 -21.32 39.38
C ASP A 30 -0.32 -22.67 38.74
N ASN A 31 -1.08 -22.64 37.64
CA ASN A 31 -1.43 -23.85 36.89
C ASN A 31 -0.17 -24.47 36.27
N ASP A 32 0.00 -25.80 36.42
CA ASP A 32 1.05 -26.59 35.74
C ASP A 32 0.57 -27.18 34.40
N PHE A 33 -0.59 -26.73 33.92
CA PHE A 33 -1.25 -27.18 32.70
C PHE A 33 -1.74 -26.00 31.87
N GLU A 34 -1.82 -26.21 30.56
CA GLU A 34 -2.25 -25.22 29.59
C GLU A 34 -3.57 -25.66 28.97
N ILE A 35 -4.54 -24.74 28.85
CA ILE A 35 -5.81 -25.01 28.20
C ILE A 35 -5.73 -24.50 26.76
N PHE A 36 -5.79 -25.43 25.81
CA PHE A 36 -5.87 -25.10 24.39
C PHE A 36 -7.33 -24.91 24.00
N LYS A 37 -7.75 -23.65 23.87
CA LYS A 37 -9.04 -23.27 23.27
C LYS A 37 -8.87 -22.84 21.82
N SER A 38 -9.91 -23.06 21.02
CA SER A 38 -9.95 -22.66 19.60
C SER A 38 -9.75 -21.15 19.41
N ASP A 39 -10.08 -20.33 20.42
CA ASP A 39 -9.88 -18.88 20.38
C ASP A 39 -8.41 -18.48 20.56
N GLY A 40 -7.66 -19.20 21.40
CA GLY A 40 -6.23 -18.93 21.61
C GLY A 40 -5.40 -19.17 20.35
N LEU A 41 -5.70 -20.24 19.60
CA LEU A 41 -5.07 -20.49 18.29
C LEU A 41 -5.43 -19.43 17.25
N GLN A 42 -6.68 -18.98 17.22
CA GLN A 42 -7.13 -17.91 16.33
C GLN A 42 -6.47 -16.57 16.68
N GLU A 43 -6.29 -16.27 17.95
CA GLU A 43 -5.63 -15.05 18.44
C GLU A 43 -4.16 -15.02 18.03
N ILE A 44 -3.42 -16.12 18.23
CA ILE A 44 -2.02 -16.24 17.80
C ILE A 44 -1.88 -16.05 16.28
N ILE A 45 -2.76 -16.67 15.48
CA ILE A 45 -2.73 -16.52 14.01
C ILE A 45 -3.06 -15.09 13.59
N ARG A 46 -4.05 -14.46 14.26
CA ARG A 46 -4.46 -13.08 13.99
C ARG A 46 -3.35 -12.09 14.31
N ASP A 47 -2.67 -12.25 15.43
CA ASP A 47 -1.58 -11.37 15.85
C ASP A 47 -0.37 -11.47 14.91
N ASN A 48 0.05 -12.70 14.59
CA ASN A 48 1.13 -12.92 13.61
C ASN A 48 0.77 -12.34 12.24
N THR A 49 -0.47 -12.55 11.78
CA THR A 49 -0.94 -12.00 10.51
C THR A 49 -0.98 -10.47 10.55
N SER A 50 -1.38 -9.86 11.67
CA SER A 50 -1.42 -8.42 11.86
C SER A 50 -0.02 -7.80 11.79
N MET A 51 0.95 -8.43 12.47
CA MET A 51 2.36 -8.04 12.45
C MET A 51 2.92 -8.05 11.01
N LEU A 52 2.68 -9.13 10.26
CA LEU A 52 3.12 -9.26 8.87
C LEU A 52 2.46 -8.21 7.95
N ARG A 53 1.16 -7.95 8.15
CA ARG A 53 0.44 -6.90 7.42
C ARG A 53 1.05 -5.52 7.67
N PHE A 54 1.30 -5.16 8.92
CA PHE A 54 1.90 -3.87 9.26
C PHE A 54 3.31 -3.74 8.67
N GLY A 55 4.14 -4.78 8.77
CA GLY A 55 5.47 -4.80 8.16
C GLY A 55 5.42 -4.59 6.64
N THR A 56 4.48 -5.25 5.96
CA THR A 56 4.30 -5.11 4.51
C THR A 56 3.83 -3.70 4.13
N VAL A 57 2.90 -3.12 4.88
CA VAL A 57 2.43 -1.74 4.67
C VAL A 57 3.58 -0.73 4.88
N ALA A 58 4.42 -0.93 5.89
CA ALA A 58 5.57 -0.07 6.14
C ALA A 58 6.58 -0.10 4.98
N ILE A 59 6.96 -1.29 4.52
CA ILE A 59 7.89 -1.46 3.39
C ILE A 59 7.27 -0.87 2.12
N ALA A 60 6.00 -1.17 1.85
CA ALA A 60 5.28 -0.61 0.71
C ALA A 60 5.25 0.92 0.74
N GLY A 61 5.05 1.53 1.92
CA GLY A 61 5.10 2.97 2.11
C GLY A 61 6.46 3.58 1.74
N ILE A 62 7.57 2.97 2.19
CA ILE A 62 8.92 3.44 1.86
C ILE A 62 9.19 3.32 0.35
N THR A 63 8.84 2.17 -0.25
CA THR A 63 8.99 1.95 -1.70
C THR A 63 8.16 2.95 -2.50
N LEU A 64 6.94 3.24 -2.08
CA LEU A 64 6.04 4.20 -2.71
C LEU A 64 6.62 5.62 -2.67
N LEU A 65 7.17 6.04 -1.53
CA LEU A 65 7.84 7.34 -1.40
C LEU A 65 9.06 7.45 -2.32
N GLY A 66 9.90 6.41 -2.37
CA GLY A 66 11.05 6.36 -3.27
C GLY A 66 10.63 6.48 -4.74
N ALA A 67 9.57 5.76 -5.14
CA ALA A 67 9.01 5.84 -6.49
C ALA A 67 8.45 7.24 -6.81
N ALA A 68 7.77 7.88 -5.85
CA ALA A 68 7.24 9.23 -6.01
C ALA A 68 8.35 10.27 -6.24
N ILE A 69 9.44 10.17 -5.46
CA ILE A 69 10.62 11.05 -5.61
C ILE A 69 11.31 10.78 -6.95
N GLY A 70 11.47 9.51 -7.33
CA GLY A 70 12.04 9.12 -8.62
C GLY A 70 11.26 9.69 -9.80
N LEU A 71 9.93 9.56 -9.77
CA LEU A 71 9.06 10.11 -10.81
C LEU A 71 9.12 11.64 -10.86
N MET A 72 9.11 12.31 -9.70
CA MET A 72 9.29 13.76 -9.61
C MET A 72 10.61 14.21 -10.25
N ASN A 73 11.71 13.50 -10.02
CA ASN A 73 13.01 13.81 -10.61
C ASN A 73 13.01 13.64 -12.13
N ILE A 74 12.46 12.55 -12.64
CA ILE A 74 12.34 12.33 -14.09
C ILE A 74 11.52 13.45 -14.74
N MET A 75 10.42 13.85 -14.11
CA MET A 75 9.59 14.95 -14.59
C MET A 75 10.31 16.30 -14.54
N LEU A 76 11.09 16.57 -13.50
CA LEU A 76 11.91 17.79 -13.44
C LEU A 76 12.93 17.85 -14.57
N VAL A 77 13.61 16.73 -14.85
CA VAL A 77 14.57 16.63 -15.96
C VAL A 77 13.86 16.83 -17.31
N SER A 78 12.71 16.18 -17.51
CA SER A 78 11.93 16.32 -18.74
C SER A 78 11.47 17.76 -18.99
N VAL A 79 11.07 18.49 -17.94
CA VAL A 79 10.73 19.92 -18.04
C VAL A 79 11.95 20.74 -18.44
N THR A 80 13.12 20.45 -17.88
CA THR A 80 14.35 21.17 -18.24
C THR A 80 14.78 20.92 -19.68
N GLU A 81 14.66 19.68 -20.18
CA GLU A 81 14.95 19.34 -21.58
C GLU A 81 13.99 20.03 -22.55
N ARG A 82 12.70 20.10 -22.19
CA ARG A 82 11.65 20.73 -23.02
C ARG A 82 11.48 22.23 -22.76
N THR A 83 12.42 22.89 -22.07
CA THR A 83 12.29 24.30 -21.66
C THR A 83 12.03 25.23 -22.85
N ARG A 84 12.79 25.07 -23.93
CA ARG A 84 12.68 25.92 -25.13
C ARG A 84 11.34 25.75 -25.83
N GLU A 85 10.84 24.51 -25.94
CA GLU A 85 9.53 24.20 -26.53
C GLU A 85 8.39 24.86 -25.74
N ILE A 86 8.45 24.78 -24.40
CA ILE A 86 7.49 25.43 -23.50
C ILE A 86 7.54 26.96 -23.68
N GLY A 87 8.74 27.54 -23.79
CA GLY A 87 8.96 28.96 -24.02
C GLY A 87 8.32 29.47 -25.32
N VAL A 88 8.53 28.75 -26.42
CA VAL A 88 7.90 29.05 -27.72
C VAL A 88 6.37 28.96 -27.62
N CYS A 89 5.85 27.92 -26.97
CA CYS A 89 4.41 27.73 -26.82
C CYS A 89 3.76 28.87 -26.01
N LYS A 90 4.40 29.33 -24.92
CA LYS A 90 3.92 30.49 -24.14
C LYS A 90 4.01 31.80 -24.92
N ALA A 91 5.06 32.00 -25.72
CA ALA A 91 5.20 33.19 -26.56
C ALA A 91 4.09 33.26 -27.64
N LEU A 92 3.58 32.11 -28.08
CA LEU A 92 2.42 32.00 -28.97
C LEU A 92 1.07 32.12 -28.26
N GLY A 93 1.04 32.32 -26.95
CA GLY A 93 -0.18 32.56 -26.18
C GLY A 93 -0.71 31.37 -25.38
N ALA A 94 0.06 30.27 -25.23
CA ALA A 94 -0.35 29.18 -24.34
C ALA A 94 -0.44 29.65 -22.88
N THR A 95 -1.57 29.39 -22.23
CA THR A 95 -1.76 29.77 -20.83
C THR A 95 -0.97 28.85 -19.90
N GLN A 96 -0.58 29.37 -18.73
CA GLN A 96 0.09 28.58 -17.69
C GLN A 96 -0.73 27.34 -17.28
N LYS A 97 -2.07 27.44 -17.31
CA LYS A 97 -2.98 26.33 -16.99
C LYS A 97 -2.89 25.20 -18.02
N ASN A 98 -2.78 25.52 -19.31
CA ASN A 98 -2.68 24.49 -20.35
C ASN A 98 -1.42 23.65 -20.17
N ILE A 99 -0.30 24.31 -19.88
CA ILE A 99 0.99 23.65 -19.66
C ILE A 99 0.96 22.81 -18.37
N LEU A 100 0.37 23.36 -17.30
CA LEU A 100 0.16 22.63 -16.05
C LEU A 100 -0.62 21.32 -16.29
N ILE A 101 -1.76 21.40 -16.98
CA ILE A 101 -2.63 20.25 -17.23
C ILE A 101 -1.92 19.22 -18.12
N GLN A 102 -1.16 19.65 -19.12
CA GLN A 102 -0.39 18.75 -19.97
C GLN A 102 0.61 17.91 -19.17
N PHE A 103 1.47 18.55 -18.38
CA PHE A 103 2.47 17.85 -17.57
C PHE A 103 1.84 17.02 -16.45
N LEU A 104 0.75 17.49 -15.84
CA LEU A 104 0.03 16.71 -14.83
C LEU A 104 -0.62 15.46 -15.45
N THR A 105 -1.18 15.59 -16.66
CA THR A 105 -1.76 14.45 -17.38
C THR A 105 -0.69 13.46 -17.79
N GLU A 106 0.49 13.92 -18.23
CA GLU A 106 1.65 13.07 -18.50
C GLU A 106 2.06 12.27 -17.25
N ALA A 107 2.14 12.93 -16.09
CA ALA A 107 2.44 12.26 -14.81
C ALA A 107 1.41 11.17 -14.47
N VAL A 108 0.11 11.52 -14.52
CA VAL A 108 -0.98 10.62 -14.17
C VAL A 108 -1.05 9.44 -15.12
N VAL A 109 -0.86 9.65 -16.43
CA VAL A 109 -0.86 8.58 -17.42
C VAL A 109 0.30 7.61 -17.16
N ILE A 110 1.52 8.12 -16.91
CA ILE A 110 2.67 7.27 -16.59
C ILE A 110 2.42 6.46 -15.30
N CYS A 111 1.90 7.10 -14.25
CA CYS A 111 1.54 6.42 -13.02
C CYS A 111 0.47 5.35 -13.24
N GLN A 112 -0.59 5.66 -14.00
CA GLN A 112 -1.69 4.72 -14.24
C GLN A 112 -1.23 3.51 -15.07
N LEU A 113 -0.37 3.72 -16.07
CA LEU A 113 0.23 2.64 -16.84
C LEU A 113 1.12 1.75 -15.95
N GLY A 114 1.93 2.36 -15.09
CA GLY A 114 2.74 1.63 -14.10
C GLY A 114 1.87 0.85 -13.10
N GLY A 115 0.78 1.45 -12.62
CA GLY A 115 -0.18 0.82 -11.71
C GLY A 115 -0.90 -0.37 -12.35
N LEU A 116 -1.38 -0.22 -13.58
CA LEU A 116 -1.98 -1.32 -14.35
C LEU A 116 -0.98 -2.45 -14.58
N MET A 117 0.25 -2.12 -14.99
CA MET A 117 1.31 -3.10 -15.17
C MET A 117 1.65 -3.81 -13.84
N GLY A 118 1.70 -3.07 -12.74
CA GLY A 118 1.91 -3.62 -11.40
C GLY A 118 0.80 -4.58 -10.97
N ILE A 119 -0.47 -4.28 -11.28
CA ILE A 119 -1.60 -5.18 -11.00
C ILE A 119 -1.45 -6.48 -11.79
N VAL A 120 -1.15 -6.39 -13.08
CA VAL A 120 -0.96 -7.57 -13.95
C VAL A 120 0.20 -8.43 -13.43
N LEU A 121 1.35 -7.81 -13.14
CA LEU A 121 2.51 -8.52 -12.60
C LEU A 121 2.23 -9.12 -11.22
N GLY A 122 1.49 -8.42 -10.36
CA GLY A 122 1.08 -8.91 -9.04
C GLY A 122 0.16 -10.13 -9.12
N ILE A 123 -0.82 -10.11 -10.04
CA ILE A 123 -1.70 -11.27 -10.29
C ILE A 123 -0.90 -12.44 -10.85
N LEU A 124 0.01 -12.20 -11.80
CA LEU A 124 0.86 -13.25 -12.37
C LEU A 124 1.77 -13.89 -11.31
N ALA A 125 2.44 -13.07 -10.48
CA ALA A 125 3.26 -13.54 -9.39
C ALA A 125 2.44 -14.31 -8.34
N GLY A 126 1.25 -13.81 -7.99
CA GLY A 126 0.33 -14.49 -7.07
C GLY A 126 -0.12 -15.86 -7.59
N ASN A 127 -0.47 -15.96 -8.87
CA ASN A 127 -0.80 -17.24 -9.50
C ASN A 127 0.39 -18.21 -9.51
N LEU A 128 1.59 -17.72 -9.81
CA LEU A 128 2.79 -18.55 -9.81
C LEU A 128 3.08 -19.15 -8.42
N ILE A 129 2.95 -18.35 -7.36
CA ILE A 129 3.10 -18.82 -5.98
C ILE A 129 2.01 -19.84 -5.63
N SER A 130 0.78 -19.61 -6.06
CA SER A 130 -0.35 -20.53 -5.83
C SER A 130 -0.08 -21.95 -6.33
N ILE A 131 0.55 -22.06 -7.51
CA ILE A 131 0.90 -23.35 -8.12
C ILE A 131 1.96 -24.06 -7.27
N LEU A 132 2.94 -23.33 -6.74
CA LEU A 132 4.02 -23.90 -5.92
C LEU A 132 3.56 -24.36 -4.54
N THR A 133 2.52 -23.73 -3.98
CA THR A 133 2.01 -24.04 -2.64
C THR A 133 0.77 -24.92 -2.65
N GLU A 134 0.34 -25.40 -3.82
CA GLU A 134 -0.93 -26.14 -4.02
C GLU A 134 -2.16 -25.40 -3.44
N GLY A 135 -2.07 -24.07 -3.36
CA GLY A 135 -3.11 -23.20 -2.82
C GLY A 135 -4.04 -22.66 -3.89
N ALA A 136 -5.13 -22.00 -3.44
CA ALA A 136 -6.00 -21.21 -4.30
C ALA A 136 -5.71 -19.71 -4.14
N PHE A 137 -5.31 -19.04 -5.23
CA PHE A 137 -5.10 -17.59 -5.23
C PHE A 137 -6.44 -16.85 -5.43
N ILE A 138 -6.87 -16.14 -4.40
CA ILE A 138 -8.05 -15.27 -4.45
C ILE A 138 -7.60 -13.85 -4.70
N ILE A 139 -8.11 -13.24 -5.78
CA ILE A 139 -7.79 -11.87 -6.17
C ILE A 139 -8.46 -10.90 -5.18
N PRO A 140 -7.68 -10.12 -4.41
CA PRO A 140 -8.24 -9.21 -3.41
C PRO A 140 -8.63 -7.87 -4.04
N TRP A 141 -9.83 -7.80 -4.63
CA TRP A 141 -10.33 -6.61 -5.35
C TRP A 141 -10.24 -5.31 -4.54
N ALA A 142 -10.53 -5.36 -3.23
CA ALA A 142 -10.45 -4.19 -2.36
C ALA A 142 -9.04 -3.60 -2.27
N TRP A 143 -8.01 -4.47 -2.21
CA TRP A 143 -6.61 -4.05 -2.15
C TRP A 143 -6.12 -3.48 -3.48
N ILE A 144 -6.62 -4.02 -4.60
CA ILE A 144 -6.33 -3.49 -5.94
C ILE A 144 -6.91 -2.07 -6.09
N LEU A 145 -8.18 -1.86 -5.70
CA LEU A 145 -8.81 -0.54 -5.76
C LEU A 145 -8.10 0.48 -4.86
N LEU A 146 -7.69 0.06 -3.66
CA LEU A 146 -6.88 0.89 -2.77
C LEU A 146 -5.56 1.26 -3.45
N GLY A 147 -4.86 0.29 -4.06
CA GLY A 147 -3.62 0.51 -4.80
C GLY A 147 -3.77 1.51 -5.95
N ILE A 148 -4.83 1.39 -6.76
CA ILE A 148 -5.14 2.35 -7.84
C ILE A 148 -5.36 3.75 -7.29
N THR A 149 -6.12 3.87 -6.20
CA THR A 149 -6.42 5.16 -5.55
C THR A 149 -5.14 5.81 -5.03
N VAL A 150 -4.29 5.03 -4.36
CA VAL A 150 -2.99 5.50 -3.86
C VAL A 150 -2.07 5.89 -5.01
N CYS A 151 -2.04 5.11 -6.09
CA CYS A 151 -1.24 5.42 -7.29
C CYS A 151 -1.67 6.75 -7.93
N MET A 152 -2.98 7.01 -8.02
CA MET A 152 -3.53 8.27 -8.53
C MET A 152 -3.12 9.46 -7.66
N ILE A 153 -3.23 9.34 -6.33
CA ILE A 153 -2.83 10.38 -5.38
C ILE A 153 -1.34 10.67 -5.49
N VAL A 154 -0.51 9.63 -5.51
CA VAL A 154 0.95 9.78 -5.59
C VAL A 154 1.39 10.37 -6.92
N GLY A 155 0.78 9.97 -8.04
CA GLY A 155 1.06 10.54 -9.36
C GLY A 155 0.71 12.02 -9.44
N LEU A 156 -0.43 12.42 -8.86
CA LEU A 156 -0.80 13.83 -8.76
C LEU A 156 0.21 14.62 -7.90
N LEU A 157 0.56 14.12 -6.71
CA LEU A 157 1.46 14.81 -5.79
C LEU A 157 2.88 14.97 -6.35
N SER A 158 3.43 13.90 -6.94
CA SER A 158 4.76 13.90 -7.53
C SER A 158 4.83 14.71 -8.83
N GLY A 159 3.76 14.75 -9.63
CA GLY A 159 3.67 15.54 -10.86
C GLY A 159 3.35 17.02 -10.65
N LEU A 160 2.72 17.40 -9.54
CA LEU A 160 2.26 18.77 -9.30
C LEU A 160 3.42 19.78 -9.22
N TYR A 161 4.46 19.47 -8.45
CA TYR A 161 5.63 20.34 -8.31
C TYR A 161 6.35 20.63 -9.65
N PRO A 162 6.75 19.61 -10.45
CA PRO A 162 7.40 19.85 -11.74
C PRO A 162 6.45 20.53 -12.74
N ALA A 163 5.17 20.18 -12.76
CA ALA A 163 4.19 20.84 -13.64
C ALA A 163 4.04 22.34 -13.30
N LEU A 164 4.03 22.70 -12.02
CA LEU A 164 4.00 24.11 -11.59
C LEU A 164 5.27 24.86 -12.01
N ARG A 165 6.43 24.20 -11.93
CA ARG A 165 7.69 24.77 -12.39
C ARG A 165 7.68 25.02 -13.90
N ALA A 166 7.21 24.05 -14.70
CA ALA A 166 6.99 24.20 -16.14
C ALA A 166 6.04 25.38 -16.48
N ALA A 167 4.92 25.45 -15.78
CA ALA A 167 3.90 26.48 -15.99
C ALA A 167 4.39 27.90 -15.63
N LYS A 168 5.37 28.05 -14.73
CA LYS A 168 5.92 29.35 -14.30
C LYS A 168 7.16 29.84 -15.06
N LEU A 169 7.73 29.04 -15.97
CA LEU A 169 8.86 29.45 -16.81
C LEU A 169 8.58 30.71 -17.65
N ASP A 170 9.48 31.68 -17.62
CA ASP A 170 9.35 32.90 -18.41
C ASP A 170 9.75 32.67 -19.88
N PRO A 171 8.94 33.11 -20.87
CA PRO A 171 9.21 32.87 -22.29
C PRO A 171 10.55 33.44 -22.76
N ILE A 172 10.92 34.60 -22.23
CA ILE A 172 12.17 35.30 -22.58
C ILE A 172 13.38 34.52 -22.08
N GLU A 173 13.33 34.02 -20.84
CA GLU A 173 14.41 33.21 -20.28
C GLU A 173 14.52 31.86 -20.99
N ALA A 174 13.38 31.22 -21.27
CA ALA A 174 13.32 29.93 -21.95
C ALA A 174 13.88 29.97 -23.39
N LEU A 175 13.83 31.12 -24.06
CA LEU A 175 14.41 31.32 -25.40
C LEU A 175 15.89 31.77 -25.37
N ARG A 176 16.37 32.24 -24.20
CA ARG A 176 17.77 32.65 -24.00
C ARG A 176 18.66 31.48 -23.58
N TYR A 177 18.06 30.38 -23.13
CA TYR A 177 18.76 29.13 -22.87
C TYR A 177 19.17 28.47 -24.20
N GLU A 178 20.47 28.18 -24.35
CA GLU A 178 20.99 27.23 -25.36
C GLU A 178 20.52 25.81 -25.03
#